data_AF-A0A2U2ZC50-F1
#
_entry.id   AF-A0A2U2ZC50-F1
#
_cell.length_a   1.000
_cell.length_b   1.000
_cell.length_c   1.000
_cell.angle_alpha   90.00
_cell.angle_beta   90.00
_cell.angle_gamma   90.00
#
_symmetry.space_group_name_H-M   'P 1'
#
loop_
_entity.id
_entity.type
_entity.pdbx_description
1 polymer ?
#
loop_
_entity_poly.entity_id
_entity_poly.type
_entity_poly.pdbx_seq_one_letter_code
_entity_poly.pdbx_strand_id
1 'polypeptide(L)'
;MPDLPAPQDATEAALFSECWDAVLSYADLCTAGSTAAAQLAREAFAQGIREVREAEATTVRAAGRRSSRLPRIPLLLTAVRTTAAAWEESGQGHRLDPDLRLWLHSENAARFTGPPLSRPVALRGLRDLQQADAELLWLAEAESLPLPLVARRLGLDPDTAADELAQVRGFFRDRCHRNHLDSPMDAECRSYARLLDAVTRSPAADTPEDLSKHLATCVRCAEAAACLRLHDGGLPAALAGGVVGWGGLAYLERRRRAAEARLGPGRPDGPGAGGDPADGTGRARATRNGLLAAAVLVSALALAVSLMPFGGTEADSAIRTGADPGPVADPGPYPPAAPAPSASVTASGPAPSGTSQPPSEGAPDPAKPDPDPEPQGSTTATAEPRTAEPRTTAPRTTAPSRSAVCHAAYDLVNQWPAGFQATVTVTTTEPLGSWRVAFTFEDGQRVTQMWDADVSQNGSRVTATATDYNKTVPAGGRLAFGFIASWNGTNSPPSDVTLNGHSCTTV
;
A
#
# COMPACT_ATOMS: atom_id res chain seq x y z
N MET A 1 21.22 23.37 18.46
CA MET A 1 21.31 21.89 18.44
C MET A 1 22.58 21.51 17.70
N PRO A 2 23.71 21.27 18.39
CA PRO A 2 25.01 21.06 17.75
C PRO A 2 25.09 19.75 16.93
N ASP A 3 24.27 18.75 17.23
CA ASP A 3 24.34 17.41 16.61
C ASP A 3 23.36 17.19 15.44
N LEU A 4 22.62 18.23 15.03
CA LEU A 4 21.78 18.12 13.83
C LEU A 4 22.61 18.39 12.58
N PRO A 5 22.44 17.59 11.52
CA PRO A 5 23.00 17.97 10.24
C PRO A 5 22.46 19.35 9.82
N ALA A 6 23.34 20.21 9.33
CA ALA A 6 22.95 21.53 8.84
C ALA A 6 21.96 21.38 7.65
N PRO A 7 20.92 22.23 7.57
CA PRO A 7 20.08 22.33 6.38
C PRO A 7 20.94 22.81 5.20
N GLN A 8 20.70 22.26 4.01
CA GLN A 8 21.45 22.54 2.79
C GLN A 8 21.02 23.87 2.16
N ASP A 9 19.75 24.24 2.33
CA ASP A 9 19.19 25.51 1.86
C ASP A 9 18.08 26.05 2.80
N ALA A 10 17.56 27.23 2.47
CA ALA A 10 16.51 27.90 3.24
C ALA A 10 15.17 27.14 3.21
N THR A 11 14.90 26.38 2.16
CA THR A 11 13.68 25.56 2.00
C THR A 11 13.74 24.36 2.94
N GLU A 12 14.88 23.65 2.99
CA GLU A 12 15.13 22.56 3.93
C GLU A 12 15.10 23.06 5.38
N ALA A 13 15.63 24.26 5.65
CA ALA A 13 15.55 24.88 6.98
C ALA A 13 14.11 25.17 7.42
N ALA A 14 13.26 25.70 6.54
CA ALA A 14 11.85 25.94 6.83
C ALA A 14 11.10 24.63 7.10
N LEU A 15 11.31 23.61 6.26
CA LEU A 15 10.76 22.27 6.46
C LEU A 15 11.20 21.65 7.78
N PHE A 16 12.45 21.87 8.19
CA PHE A 16 12.97 21.38 9.48
C PHE A 16 12.27 22.06 10.65
N SER A 17 12.03 23.37 10.59
CA SER A 17 11.30 24.10 11.63
C SER A 17 9.89 23.57 11.80
N GLU A 18 9.19 23.28 10.70
CA GLU A 18 7.82 22.75 10.75
C GLU A 18 7.78 21.31 11.27
N CYS A 19 8.71 20.47 10.82
CA CYS A 19 8.85 19.12 11.34
C CYS A 19 9.21 19.12 12.83
N TRP A 20 10.02 20.09 13.28
CA TRP A 20 10.40 20.27 14.67
C TRP A 20 9.18 20.58 15.54
N ASP A 21 8.31 21.50 15.11
CA ASP A 21 7.06 21.81 15.84
C ASP A 21 6.17 20.58 16.01
N ALA A 22 6.05 19.74 14.97
CA ALA A 22 5.28 18.51 15.03
C ALA A 22 5.89 17.49 16.01
N VAL A 23 7.21 17.29 15.95
CA VAL A 23 7.96 16.39 16.83
C VAL A 23 7.90 16.82 18.27
N LEU A 24 8.11 18.12 18.55
CA LEU A 24 8.04 18.65 19.90
C LEU A 24 6.62 18.53 20.48
N SER A 25 5.59 18.80 19.68
CA SER A 25 4.20 18.67 20.10
C SER A 25 3.85 17.24 20.53
N TYR A 26 4.40 16.23 19.85
CA TYR A 26 4.19 14.84 20.21
C TYR A 26 5.09 14.38 21.37
N ALA A 27 6.37 14.80 21.41
CA ALA A 27 7.27 14.50 22.51
C ALA A 27 6.76 15.06 23.85
N ASP A 28 6.09 16.21 23.83
CA ASP A 28 5.44 16.79 25.00
C ASP A 28 4.22 15.98 25.46
N LEU A 29 3.51 15.29 24.57
CA LEU A 29 2.51 14.29 24.99
C LEU A 29 3.19 13.08 25.64
N CYS A 30 4.32 12.64 25.12
CA CYS A 30 5.01 11.42 25.56
C CYS A 30 5.76 11.56 26.90
N THR A 31 5.84 12.75 27.50
CA THR A 31 6.70 13.02 28.64
C THR A 31 5.97 13.75 29.76
N ALA A 32 6.43 13.57 31.00
CA ALA A 32 5.83 14.20 32.17
C ALA A 32 6.26 15.67 32.38
N GLY A 33 7.08 16.25 31.50
CA GLY A 33 7.56 17.62 31.65
C GLY A 33 8.34 18.17 30.46
N SER A 34 8.37 19.50 30.35
CA SER A 34 8.88 20.23 29.17
C SER A 34 10.38 20.02 28.89
N THR A 35 11.20 19.82 29.92
CA THR A 35 12.64 19.53 29.76
C THR A 35 12.87 18.14 29.17
N ALA A 36 12.11 17.15 29.64
CA ALA A 36 12.11 15.80 29.07
C ALA A 36 11.57 15.81 27.64
N ALA A 37 10.48 16.53 27.38
CA ALA A 37 9.92 16.72 26.04
C ALA A 37 10.96 17.28 25.05
N ALA A 38 11.64 18.36 25.42
CA ALA A 38 12.65 18.98 24.58
C ALA A 38 13.87 18.07 24.34
N GLN A 39 14.26 17.23 25.30
CA GLN A 39 15.33 16.27 25.10
C GLN A 39 14.89 15.12 24.19
N LEU A 40 13.73 14.52 24.45
CA LEU A 40 13.15 13.46 23.64
C LEU A 40 12.98 13.91 22.18
N ALA A 41 12.45 15.12 21.97
CA ALA A 41 12.29 15.72 20.66
C ALA A 41 13.63 15.87 19.92
N ARG A 42 14.69 16.36 20.60
CA ARG A 42 16.02 16.52 19.98
C ARG A 42 16.62 15.19 19.54
N GLU A 43 16.59 14.19 20.42
CA GLU A 43 17.14 12.86 20.14
C GLU A 43 16.38 12.19 19.00
N ALA A 44 15.04 12.20 19.06
CA ALA A 44 14.18 11.63 18.03
C ALA A 44 14.33 12.33 16.67
N PHE A 45 14.38 13.66 16.66
CA PHE A 45 14.56 14.43 15.43
C PHE A 45 15.91 14.15 14.78
N ALA A 46 16.99 14.12 15.57
CA ALA A 46 18.32 13.79 15.07
C ALA A 46 18.37 12.37 14.49
N GLN A 47 17.75 11.40 15.17
CA GLN A 47 17.66 10.02 14.68
C GLN A 47 16.86 9.92 13.39
N GLY A 48 15.65 10.48 13.35
CA GLY A 48 14.78 10.37 12.18
C GLY A 48 15.34 11.10 10.96
N ILE A 49 16.04 12.24 11.12
CA ILE A 49 16.69 12.92 9.99
C ILE A 49 17.84 12.07 9.41
N ARG A 50 18.60 11.35 10.26
CA ARG A 50 19.62 10.41 9.76
C ARG A 50 18.98 9.28 8.95
N GLU A 51 17.91 8.67 9.47
CA GLU A 51 17.18 7.61 8.78
C GLU A 51 16.60 8.08 7.44
N VAL A 52 16.06 9.30 7.37
CA VAL A 52 15.57 9.90 6.12
C VAL A 52 16.70 10.03 5.10
N ARG A 53 17.86 10.56 5.49
CA ARG A 53 19.00 10.76 4.59
C ARG A 53 19.59 9.43 4.12
N GLU A 54 19.71 8.45 5.01
CA GLU A 54 20.16 7.10 4.67
C GLU A 54 19.20 6.42 3.69
N ALA A 55 17.89 6.57 3.93
CA ALA A 55 16.86 6.07 3.05
C ALA A 55 16.96 6.74 1.67
N GLU A 56 17.06 8.08 1.61
CA GLU A 56 17.21 8.87 0.37
C GLU A 56 18.45 8.41 -0.42
N ALA A 57 19.61 8.29 0.23
CA ALA A 57 20.85 7.79 -0.38
C ALA A 57 20.70 6.36 -0.94
N THR A 58 19.92 5.51 -0.28
CA THR A 58 19.68 4.13 -0.73
C THR A 58 18.74 4.08 -1.94
N THR A 59 17.75 4.98 -2.01
CA THR A 59 16.86 5.10 -3.18
C THR A 59 17.56 5.61 -4.43
N VAL A 60 18.51 6.55 -4.29
CA VAL A 60 19.34 7.01 -5.42
C VAL A 60 20.15 5.85 -6.01
N ARG A 61 20.61 4.90 -5.18
CA ARG A 61 21.34 3.70 -5.62
C ARG A 61 20.42 2.63 -6.22
N ALA A 62 19.15 2.59 -5.83
CA ALA A 62 18.15 1.62 -6.29
C ALA A 62 17.20 2.23 -7.35
N ALA A 63 17.78 2.87 -8.37
CA ALA A 63 17.03 3.53 -9.45
C ALA A 63 15.99 2.58 -10.07
N GLY A 64 14.71 2.87 -9.86
CA GLY A 64 13.60 2.18 -10.54
C GLY A 64 12.44 1.70 -9.66
N ARG A 65 12.56 1.64 -8.32
CA ARG A 65 11.42 1.34 -7.44
C ARG A 65 10.80 2.61 -6.85
N ARG A 66 9.47 2.75 -6.99
CA ARG A 66 8.66 3.76 -6.30
C ARG A 66 8.89 3.63 -4.79
N SER A 67 9.29 4.73 -4.15
CA SER A 67 9.54 4.80 -2.71
C SER A 67 8.22 4.86 -1.95
N SER A 68 7.64 3.70 -1.63
CA SER A 68 6.52 3.60 -0.68
C SER A 68 7.02 3.88 0.73
N ARG A 69 7.19 5.17 1.05
CA ARG A 69 7.73 5.67 2.32
C ARG A 69 6.72 6.59 2.97
N LEU A 70 6.78 6.62 4.30
CA LEU A 70 6.02 7.57 5.07
C LEU A 70 6.46 9.01 4.72
N PRO A 71 5.53 9.98 4.74
CA PRO A 71 5.90 11.38 4.74
C PRO A 71 6.82 11.71 5.92
N ARG A 72 7.61 12.78 5.79
CA ARG A 72 8.68 13.11 6.72
C ARG A 72 8.18 13.31 8.16
N ILE A 73 7.05 13.97 8.36
CA ILE A 73 6.48 14.17 9.71
C ILE A 73 6.09 12.83 10.38
N PRO A 74 5.23 11.97 9.80
CA PRO A 74 4.94 10.62 10.34
C PRO A 74 6.16 9.77 10.67
N LEU A 75 7.20 9.84 9.84
CA LEU A 75 8.45 9.13 10.07
C LEU A 75 9.15 9.68 11.33
N LEU A 76 9.21 11.00 11.49
CA LEU A 76 9.78 11.62 12.68
C LEU A 76 8.93 11.36 13.95
N LEU A 77 7.61 11.32 13.84
CA LEU A 77 6.73 10.92 14.96
C LEU A 77 6.96 9.44 15.35
N THR A 78 7.25 8.59 14.36
CA THR A 78 7.68 7.21 14.63
C THR A 78 9.00 7.20 15.40
N ALA A 79 9.96 8.06 15.03
CA ALA A 79 11.22 8.21 15.75
C ALA A 79 11.02 8.66 17.21
N VAL A 80 10.06 9.56 17.49
CA VAL A 80 9.72 9.94 18.88
C VAL A 80 9.31 8.72 19.70
N ARG A 81 8.44 7.89 19.14
CA ARG A 81 7.97 6.68 19.82
C ARG A 81 9.09 5.65 20.04
N THR A 82 9.96 5.44 19.05
CA THR A 82 11.08 4.49 19.19
C THR A 82 12.13 5.00 20.17
N THR A 83 12.41 6.31 20.20
CA THR A 83 13.28 6.92 21.22
C THR A 83 12.67 6.83 22.61
N ALA A 84 11.35 7.02 22.76
CA ALA A 84 10.68 6.82 24.04
C ALA A 84 10.76 5.37 24.53
N ALA A 85 10.59 4.39 23.63
CA ALA A 85 10.81 2.98 23.96
C ALA A 85 12.26 2.72 24.43
N ALA A 86 13.26 3.30 23.76
CA ALA A 86 14.65 3.19 24.17
C ALA A 86 14.94 3.85 25.53
N TRP A 87 14.24 4.94 25.88
CA TRP A 87 14.31 5.53 27.22
C TRP A 87 13.75 4.59 28.29
N GLU A 88 12.64 3.90 28.03
CA GLU A 88 12.11 2.90 28.96
C GLU A 88 13.12 1.76 29.16
N GLU A 89 13.64 1.20 28.06
CA GLU A 89 14.62 0.10 28.08
C GLU A 89 15.93 0.46 28.80
N SER A 90 16.36 1.73 28.70
CA SER A 90 17.57 2.24 29.36
C SER A 90 17.34 2.73 30.81
N GLY A 91 16.16 2.51 31.39
CA GLY A 91 15.83 2.89 32.78
C GLY A 91 15.46 4.37 32.98
N GLN A 92 15.29 5.13 31.90
CA GLN A 92 14.84 6.53 31.92
C GLN A 92 13.32 6.69 31.83
N GLY A 93 12.57 5.59 31.96
CA GLY A 93 11.11 5.55 31.88
C GLY A 93 10.37 6.54 32.79
N HIS A 94 10.93 6.86 33.96
CA HIS A 94 10.35 7.84 34.90
C HIS A 94 10.17 9.25 34.32
N ARG A 95 10.80 9.55 33.17
CA ARG A 95 10.68 10.82 32.44
C ARG A 95 9.52 10.83 31.44
N LEU A 96 8.97 9.65 31.12
CA LEU A 96 7.87 9.47 30.18
C LEU A 96 6.52 9.59 30.89
N ASP A 97 5.48 9.85 30.12
CA ASP A 97 4.11 9.78 30.61
C ASP A 97 3.77 8.36 31.12
N PRO A 98 3.18 8.18 32.32
CA PRO A 98 2.88 6.86 32.86
C PRO A 98 2.00 5.99 31.96
N ASP A 99 1.02 6.57 31.27
CA ASP A 99 0.11 5.82 30.39
C ASP A 99 0.81 5.42 29.09
N LEU A 100 1.77 6.21 28.61
CA LEU A 100 2.64 5.81 27.51
C LEU A 100 3.45 4.56 27.88
N ARG A 101 4.00 4.51 29.10
CA ARG A 101 4.78 3.35 29.56
C ARG A 101 3.95 2.08 29.60
N LEU A 102 2.72 2.16 30.12
CA LEU A 102 1.77 1.05 30.08
C LEU A 102 1.49 0.61 28.64
N TRP A 103 1.30 1.58 27.74
CA TRP A 103 1.05 1.29 26.34
C TRP A 103 2.24 0.64 25.63
N LEU A 104 3.48 1.08 25.90
CA LEU A 104 4.70 0.52 25.31
C LEU A 104 4.88 -0.97 25.60
N HIS A 105 4.37 -1.44 26.74
CA HIS A 105 4.37 -2.85 27.13
C HIS A 105 3.12 -3.63 26.68
N SER A 106 2.22 -3.00 25.93
CA SER A 106 1.00 -3.65 25.44
C SER A 106 1.19 -4.27 24.05
N GLU A 107 0.32 -5.23 23.70
CA GLU A 107 0.26 -5.79 22.35
C GLU A 107 0.00 -4.71 21.27
N ASN A 108 -0.70 -3.62 21.63
CA ASN A 108 -0.99 -2.53 20.71
C ASN A 108 0.28 -1.83 20.23
N ALA A 109 1.29 -1.65 21.10
CA ALA A 109 2.58 -1.07 20.72
C ALA A 109 3.38 -2.01 19.82
N ALA A 110 3.38 -3.31 20.14
CA ALA A 110 4.08 -4.33 19.37
C ALA A 110 3.64 -4.39 17.89
N ARG A 111 2.38 -4.00 17.59
CA ARG A 111 1.89 -3.92 16.20
C ARG A 111 2.66 -2.94 15.33
N PHE A 112 3.26 -1.88 15.89
CA PHE A 112 3.95 -0.84 15.10
C PHE A 112 5.35 -1.27 14.64
N THR A 113 6.03 -2.11 15.41
CA THR A 113 7.37 -2.63 15.11
C THR A 113 7.34 -4.07 14.58
N GLY A 114 6.23 -4.79 14.80
CA GLY A 114 6.04 -6.18 14.40
C GLY A 114 5.87 -6.41 12.88
N PRO A 115 5.43 -7.64 12.51
CA PRO A 115 5.28 -8.07 11.13
C PRO A 115 4.44 -7.08 10.31
N PRO A 116 4.79 -6.81 9.03
CA PRO A 116 4.10 -5.80 8.23
C PRO A 116 2.57 -5.96 8.20
N LEU A 117 2.06 -7.18 8.01
CA LEU A 117 0.61 -7.45 7.93
C LEU A 117 -0.14 -7.27 9.26
N SER A 118 0.58 -7.23 10.39
CA SER A 118 0.00 -6.98 11.71
C SER A 118 -0.01 -5.49 12.08
N ARG A 119 0.63 -4.63 11.27
CA ARG A 119 0.64 -3.19 11.50
C ARG A 119 -0.74 -2.57 11.33
N PRO A 120 -1.02 -1.45 12.02
CA PRO A 120 -2.28 -0.73 11.85
C PRO A 120 -2.60 -0.45 10.39
N VAL A 121 -3.88 -0.56 10.04
CA VAL A 121 -4.36 -0.44 8.67
C VAL A 121 -4.07 0.95 8.11
N ALA A 122 -4.30 2.02 8.89
CA ALA A 122 -3.99 3.39 8.46
C ALA A 122 -2.49 3.60 8.18
N LEU A 123 -1.61 3.02 8.99
CA LEU A 123 -0.16 3.11 8.80
C LEU A 123 0.27 2.46 7.49
N ARG A 124 -0.25 1.26 7.20
CA ARG A 124 0.02 0.59 5.92
C ARG A 124 -0.61 1.36 4.75
N GLY A 125 -1.85 1.81 4.90
CA GLY A 125 -2.56 2.60 3.90
C GLY A 125 -1.80 3.86 3.49
N LEU A 126 -1.24 4.58 4.45
CA LEU A 126 -0.42 5.77 4.20
C LEU A 126 0.91 5.44 3.50
N ARG A 127 1.54 4.31 3.84
CA ARG A 127 2.79 3.85 3.20
C ARG A 127 2.60 3.41 1.76
N ASP A 128 1.42 2.88 1.43
CA ASP A 128 1.10 2.36 0.09
C ASP A 128 0.63 3.46 -0.88
N LEU A 129 0.42 4.69 -0.40
CA LEU A 129 0.20 5.87 -1.23
C LEU A 129 1.50 6.32 -1.92
N GLN A 130 1.36 7.10 -3.00
CA GLN A 130 2.52 7.83 -3.53
C GLN A 130 2.96 8.88 -2.52
N GLN A 131 4.24 9.23 -2.52
CA GLN A 131 4.82 10.14 -1.53
C GLN A 131 4.08 11.50 -1.49
N ALA A 132 3.80 12.09 -2.66
CA ALA A 132 3.07 13.35 -2.76
C ALA A 132 1.63 13.24 -2.21
N ASP A 133 0.91 12.17 -2.57
CA ASP A 133 -0.45 11.92 -2.07
C ASP A 133 -0.46 11.71 -0.55
N ALA A 134 0.49 10.94 -0.02
CA ALA A 134 0.63 10.69 1.40
C ALA A 134 0.93 11.99 2.16
N GLU A 135 1.77 12.86 1.59
CA GLU A 135 2.10 14.16 2.17
C GLU A 135 0.90 15.12 2.14
N LEU A 136 0.19 15.22 1.01
CA LEU A 136 -1.06 15.98 0.89
C LEU A 136 -2.08 15.53 1.94
N LEU A 137 -2.31 14.22 2.05
CA LEU A 137 -3.26 13.67 3.01
C LEU A 137 -2.84 13.97 4.45
N TRP A 138 -1.57 13.76 4.80
CA TRP A 138 -1.08 13.99 6.16
C TRP A 138 -1.20 15.46 6.57
N LEU A 139 -0.77 16.37 5.70
CA LEU A 139 -0.80 17.81 5.98
C LEU A 139 -2.24 18.34 6.11
N ALA A 140 -3.16 17.86 5.28
CA ALA A 140 -4.55 18.29 5.33
C ALA A 140 -5.31 17.67 6.52
N GLU A 141 -5.16 16.37 6.78
CA GLU A 141 -5.96 15.66 7.78
C GLU A 141 -5.33 15.68 9.18
N ALA A 142 -4.05 15.24 9.29
CA ALA A 142 -3.40 15.03 10.60
C ALA A 142 -2.73 16.29 11.15
N GLU A 143 -2.10 17.10 10.29
CA GLU A 143 -1.61 18.43 10.68
C GLU A 143 -2.73 19.47 10.73
N SER A 144 -3.92 19.16 10.19
CA SER A 144 -5.08 20.06 10.12
C SER A 144 -4.75 21.41 9.47
N LEU A 145 -3.81 21.45 8.52
CA LEU A 145 -3.41 22.70 7.87
C LEU A 145 -4.50 23.17 6.89
N PRO A 146 -4.72 24.48 6.77
CA PRO A 146 -5.62 25.03 5.76
C PRO A 146 -5.19 24.61 4.35
N LEU A 147 -6.12 24.12 3.54
CA LEU A 147 -5.82 23.60 2.20
C LEU A 147 -5.04 24.59 1.30
N PRO A 148 -5.29 25.91 1.31
CA PRO A 148 -4.47 26.85 0.54
C PRO A 148 -3.01 26.89 0.98
N LEU A 149 -2.72 26.66 2.26
CA LEU A 149 -1.35 26.56 2.76
C LEU A 149 -0.69 25.25 2.29
N VAL A 150 -1.44 24.14 2.33
CA VAL A 150 -0.97 22.83 1.84
C VAL A 150 -0.68 22.88 0.34
N ALA A 151 -1.59 23.46 -0.46
CA ALA A 151 -1.41 23.61 -1.90
C ALA A 151 -0.14 24.40 -2.23
N ARG A 152 0.06 25.56 -1.60
CA ARG A 152 1.30 26.34 -1.76
C ARG A 152 2.56 25.56 -1.37
N ARG A 153 2.50 24.79 -0.27
CA ARG A 153 3.63 23.99 0.20
C ARG A 153 4.00 22.86 -0.76
N LEU A 154 3.01 22.25 -1.40
CA LEU A 154 3.20 21.14 -2.33
C LEU A 154 3.30 21.58 -3.79
N GLY A 155 3.20 22.89 -4.06
CA GLY A 155 3.22 23.43 -5.43
C GLY A 155 1.97 23.02 -6.24
N LEU A 156 0.86 22.71 -5.58
CA LEU A 156 -0.41 22.37 -6.21
C LEU A 156 -1.19 23.65 -6.55
N ASP A 157 -2.02 23.55 -7.58
CA ASP A 157 -2.96 24.61 -7.93
C ASP A 157 -4.02 24.72 -6.81
N PRO A 158 -4.20 25.90 -6.18
CA PRO A 158 -5.20 26.07 -5.13
C PRO A 158 -6.63 25.76 -5.59
N ASP A 159 -6.91 25.92 -6.89
CA ASP A 159 -8.25 25.67 -7.44
C ASP A 159 -8.55 24.16 -7.59
N THR A 160 -7.52 23.32 -7.81
CA THR A 160 -7.68 21.85 -7.94
C THR A 160 -7.39 21.10 -6.65
N ALA A 161 -6.72 21.72 -5.67
CA ALA A 161 -6.27 21.06 -4.44
C ALA A 161 -7.40 20.36 -3.67
N ALA A 162 -8.63 20.88 -3.72
CA ALA A 162 -9.78 20.27 -3.05
C ALA A 162 -10.19 18.94 -3.70
N ASP A 163 -10.22 18.91 -5.03
CA ASP A 163 -10.54 17.71 -5.81
C ASP A 163 -9.42 16.67 -5.72
N GLU A 164 -8.17 17.11 -5.70
CA GLU A 164 -7.01 16.23 -5.49
C GLU A 164 -7.05 15.59 -4.10
N LEU A 165 -7.31 16.37 -3.04
CA LEU A 165 -7.46 15.82 -1.69
C LEU A 165 -8.63 14.83 -1.62
N ALA A 166 -9.75 15.11 -2.30
CA ALA A 166 -10.89 14.18 -2.38
C ALA A 166 -10.52 12.86 -3.08
N GLN A 167 -9.73 12.91 -4.14
CA GLN A 167 -9.21 11.72 -4.83
C GLN A 167 -8.24 10.92 -3.94
N VAL A 168 -7.28 11.60 -3.30
CA VAL A 168 -6.31 10.97 -2.40
C VAL A 168 -6.99 10.31 -1.20
N ARG A 169 -8.04 10.93 -0.64
CA ARG A 169 -8.91 10.33 0.37
C ARG A 169 -9.58 9.04 -0.12
N GLY A 170 -9.95 8.97 -1.40
CA GLY A 170 -10.44 7.75 -2.06
C GLY A 170 -9.36 6.68 -2.10
N PHE A 171 -8.18 7.00 -2.63
CA PHE A 171 -7.05 6.08 -2.71
C PHE A 171 -6.66 5.53 -1.33
N PHE A 172 -6.62 6.38 -0.30
CA PHE A 172 -6.32 5.95 1.05
C PHE A 172 -7.32 4.91 1.58
N ARG A 173 -8.63 5.13 1.34
CA ARG A 173 -9.67 4.16 1.70
C ARG A 173 -9.45 2.83 1.00
N ASP A 174 -9.17 2.84 -0.30
CA ASP A 174 -8.92 1.62 -1.07
C ASP A 174 -7.68 0.86 -0.59
N ARG A 175 -6.63 1.59 -0.16
CA ARG A 175 -5.45 0.98 0.46
C ARG A 175 -5.78 0.41 1.84
N CYS A 176 -6.55 1.10 2.66
CA CYS A 176 -6.96 0.61 3.96
C CYS A 176 -7.84 -0.63 3.85
N HIS A 177 -8.79 -0.63 2.91
CA HIS A 177 -9.65 -1.79 2.65
C HIS A 177 -8.84 -3.03 2.29
N ARG A 178 -7.93 -2.93 1.30
CA ARG A 178 -7.04 -4.03 0.93
C ARG A 178 -6.18 -4.50 2.10
N ASN A 179 -5.53 -3.56 2.80
CA ASN A 179 -4.71 -3.89 3.96
C ASN A 179 -5.49 -4.58 5.08
N HIS A 180 -6.77 -4.24 5.26
CA HIS A 180 -7.63 -4.92 6.21
C HIS A 180 -7.88 -6.37 5.76
N LEU A 181 -8.25 -6.61 4.50
CA LEU A 181 -8.48 -7.96 3.98
C LEU A 181 -7.22 -8.85 3.99
N ASP A 182 -6.04 -8.26 3.75
CA ASP A 182 -4.75 -8.96 3.79
C ASP A 182 -4.27 -9.25 5.22
N SER A 183 -4.95 -8.69 6.23
CA SER A 183 -4.56 -8.87 7.62
C SER A 183 -4.90 -10.29 8.09
N PRO A 184 -4.01 -10.97 8.86
CA PRO A 184 -4.32 -12.27 9.43
C PRO A 184 -5.48 -12.10 10.43
N MET A 185 -6.59 -12.82 10.22
CA MET A 185 -7.80 -12.75 11.03
C MET A 185 -8.54 -14.09 11.10
N ASP A 186 -9.32 -14.29 12.15
CA ASP A 186 -10.17 -15.47 12.33
C ASP A 186 -11.37 -15.49 11.36
N ALA A 187 -12.18 -16.55 11.42
CA ALA A 187 -13.34 -16.72 10.55
C ALA A 187 -14.44 -15.67 10.82
N GLU A 188 -14.62 -15.25 12.07
CA GLU A 188 -15.62 -14.27 12.46
C GLU A 188 -15.26 -12.89 11.90
N CYS A 189 -14.06 -12.40 12.17
CA CYS A 189 -13.53 -11.15 11.61
C CYS A 189 -13.58 -11.15 10.08
N ARG A 190 -13.30 -12.30 9.42
CA ARG A 190 -13.38 -12.42 7.95
C ARG A 190 -14.82 -12.30 7.42
N SER A 191 -15.82 -12.67 8.21
CA SER A 191 -17.22 -12.48 7.85
C SER A 191 -17.62 -11.01 7.96
N TYR A 192 -17.27 -10.35 9.07
CA TYR A 192 -17.54 -8.92 9.28
C TYR A 192 -16.73 -8.01 8.36
N ALA A 193 -15.53 -8.39 7.94
CA ALA A 193 -14.76 -7.65 6.94
C ALA A 193 -15.51 -7.56 5.59
N ARG A 194 -16.21 -8.64 5.18
CA ARG A 194 -17.05 -8.62 3.96
C ARG A 194 -18.31 -7.79 4.15
N LEU A 195 -18.90 -7.82 5.35
CA LEU A 195 -20.06 -6.99 5.67
C LEU A 195 -19.68 -5.50 5.70
N LEU A 196 -18.52 -5.17 6.28
CA LEU A 196 -17.93 -3.84 6.27
C LEU A 196 -17.72 -3.33 4.84
N ASP A 197 -17.14 -4.14 3.95
CA ASP A 197 -17.02 -3.82 2.52
C ASP A 197 -18.39 -3.51 1.88
N ALA A 198 -19.40 -4.36 2.11
CA ALA A 198 -20.74 -4.16 1.56
C ALA A 198 -21.38 -2.84 2.03
N VAL A 199 -21.29 -2.52 3.32
CA VAL A 199 -21.84 -1.27 3.89
C VAL A 199 -21.09 -0.06 3.37
N THR A 200 -19.76 -0.12 3.27
CA THR A 200 -18.95 1.02 2.77
C THR A 200 -19.20 1.32 1.28
N ARG A 201 -19.58 0.33 0.48
CA ARG A 201 -20.01 0.52 -0.92
C ARG A 201 -21.43 1.07 -1.06
N SER A 202 -22.27 0.94 -0.01
CA SER A 202 -23.65 1.42 0.02
C SER A 202 -23.86 2.33 1.23
N PRO A 203 -23.31 3.56 1.24
CA PRO A 203 -23.32 4.44 2.42
C PRO A 203 -24.72 4.93 2.82
N ALA A 204 -25.74 4.72 1.98
CA ALA A 204 -27.13 4.99 2.31
C ALA A 204 -27.81 3.85 3.10
N ALA A 205 -27.15 2.70 3.26
CA ALA A 205 -27.67 1.58 4.03
C ALA A 205 -27.32 1.73 5.51
N ASP A 206 -28.28 1.42 6.38
CA ASP A 206 -28.05 1.38 7.82
C ASP A 206 -26.99 0.32 8.16
N THR A 207 -26.11 0.65 9.11
CA THR A 207 -25.12 -0.32 9.60
C THR A 207 -25.84 -1.42 10.37
N PRO A 208 -25.69 -2.71 9.99
CA PRO A 208 -26.28 -3.82 10.72
C PRO A 208 -25.85 -3.87 12.19
N GLU A 209 -26.78 -4.22 13.09
CA GLU A 209 -26.54 -4.20 14.54
C GLU A 209 -25.43 -5.18 14.99
N ASP A 210 -25.33 -6.33 14.31
CA ASP A 210 -24.28 -7.31 14.51
C ASP A 210 -22.89 -6.76 14.15
N LEU A 211 -22.78 -6.04 13.03
CA LEU A 211 -21.56 -5.33 12.66
C LEU A 211 -21.19 -4.28 13.73
N SER A 212 -22.14 -3.47 14.18
CA SER A 212 -21.90 -2.48 15.24
C SER A 212 -21.40 -3.13 16.54
N LYS A 213 -21.98 -4.27 16.95
CA LYS A 213 -21.53 -5.04 18.12
C LYS A 213 -20.12 -5.58 17.95
N HIS A 214 -19.79 -6.10 16.77
CA HIS A 214 -18.44 -6.57 16.48
C HIS A 214 -17.40 -5.44 16.48
N LEU A 215 -17.72 -4.28 15.88
CA LEU A 215 -16.82 -3.12 15.89
C LEU A 215 -16.59 -2.57 17.31
N ALA A 216 -17.53 -2.76 18.23
CA ALA A 216 -17.34 -2.37 19.64
C ALA A 216 -16.36 -3.27 20.40
N THR A 217 -16.10 -4.50 19.92
CA THR A 217 -15.26 -5.49 20.61
C THR A 217 -13.95 -5.79 19.87
N CYS A 218 -13.92 -5.67 18.55
CA CYS A 218 -12.75 -5.94 17.72
C CYS A 218 -12.03 -4.66 17.30
N VAL A 219 -10.96 -4.30 18.01
CA VAL A 219 -10.15 -3.09 17.74
C VAL A 219 -9.64 -3.03 16.30
N ARG A 220 -9.25 -4.16 15.70
CA ARG A 220 -8.70 -4.20 14.33
C ARG A 220 -9.74 -3.90 13.27
N CYS A 221 -10.96 -4.42 13.44
CA CYS A 221 -12.07 -4.13 12.55
C CYS A 221 -12.60 -2.71 12.78
N ALA A 222 -12.59 -2.22 14.02
CA ALA A 222 -12.93 -0.82 14.34
C ALA A 222 -11.97 0.18 13.70
N GLU A 223 -10.66 -0.08 13.77
CA GLU A 223 -9.63 0.74 13.11
C GLU A 223 -9.81 0.77 11.58
N ALA A 224 -10.14 -0.38 10.97
CA ALA A 224 -10.43 -0.46 9.54
C ALA A 224 -11.71 0.32 9.19
N ALA A 225 -12.79 0.13 9.95
CA ALA A 225 -14.05 0.85 9.80
C ALA A 225 -13.87 2.37 9.87
N ALA A 226 -13.04 2.85 10.81
CA ALA A 226 -12.73 4.27 10.94
C ALA A 226 -12.00 4.83 9.70
N CYS A 227 -11.10 4.04 9.10
CA CYS A 227 -10.45 4.41 7.84
C CYS A 227 -11.44 4.48 6.66
N LEU A 228 -12.46 3.61 6.64
CA LEU A 228 -13.45 3.50 5.57
C LEU A 228 -14.64 4.47 5.70
N ARG A 229 -14.69 5.27 6.79
CA ARG A 229 -15.72 6.29 7.07
C ARG A 229 -17.14 5.73 7.25
N LEU A 230 -17.29 4.67 8.03
CA LEU A 230 -18.63 4.28 8.52
C LEU A 230 -19.30 5.37 9.38
N HIS A 231 -18.52 6.33 9.89
CA HIS A 231 -19.01 7.49 10.63
C HIS A 231 -18.39 8.77 10.04
N ASP A 232 -19.22 9.78 9.79
CA ASP A 232 -18.77 11.08 9.26
C ASP A 232 -17.64 11.66 10.11
N GLY A 233 -16.61 12.22 9.44
CA GLY A 233 -15.51 12.94 10.11
C GLY A 233 -14.43 12.08 10.78
N GLY A 234 -14.47 10.74 10.68
CA GLY A 234 -13.53 9.86 11.36
C GLY A 234 -12.12 9.72 10.77
N LEU A 235 -11.87 10.20 9.55
CA LEU A 235 -10.60 9.97 8.85
C LEU A 235 -9.38 10.62 9.55
N PRO A 236 -9.39 11.91 9.94
CA PRO A 236 -8.27 12.50 10.67
C PRO A 236 -7.90 11.71 11.93
N ALA A 237 -8.91 11.28 12.70
CA ALA A 237 -8.75 10.50 13.91
C ALA A 237 -8.16 9.10 13.61
N ALA A 238 -8.66 8.43 12.58
CA ALA A 238 -8.14 7.13 12.14
C ALA A 238 -6.68 7.22 11.65
N LEU A 239 -6.36 8.29 10.89
CA LEU A 239 -5.02 8.52 10.37
C LEU A 239 -4.05 8.83 11.50
N ALA A 240 -4.37 9.81 12.37
CA ALA A 240 -3.52 10.18 13.49
C ALA A 240 -3.35 9.03 14.48
N GLY A 241 -4.45 8.39 14.92
CA GLY A 241 -4.41 7.25 15.83
C GLY A 241 -3.66 6.04 15.27
N GLY A 242 -3.92 5.69 14.01
CA GLY A 242 -3.30 4.51 13.39
C GLY A 242 -1.85 4.68 12.97
N VAL A 243 -1.39 5.91 12.71
CA VAL A 243 0.01 6.21 12.33
C VAL A 243 0.86 6.56 13.55
N VAL A 244 0.37 7.46 14.41
CA VAL A 244 1.09 7.94 15.61
C VAL A 244 1.01 6.90 16.74
N GLY A 245 -0.10 6.18 16.86
CA GLY A 245 -0.33 5.24 17.95
C GLY A 245 -0.79 5.95 19.22
N TRP A 246 -0.08 5.71 20.33
CA TRP A 246 -0.39 6.34 21.61
C TRP A 246 -0.47 7.87 21.49
N GLY A 247 -1.48 8.47 22.10
CA GLY A 247 -1.68 9.92 22.05
C GLY A 247 -2.07 10.49 20.67
N GLY A 248 -2.31 9.68 19.64
CA GLY A 248 -2.59 10.17 18.27
C GLY A 248 -3.77 11.14 18.17
N LEU A 249 -4.84 10.93 18.95
CA LEU A 249 -5.99 11.87 19.00
C LEU A 249 -5.63 13.18 19.72
N ALA A 250 -4.87 13.11 20.81
CA ALA A 250 -4.40 14.30 21.52
C ALA A 250 -3.43 15.11 20.66
N TYR A 251 -2.61 14.42 19.86
CA TYR A 251 -1.75 15.02 18.86
C TYR A 251 -2.57 15.77 17.80
N LEU A 252 -3.54 15.10 17.17
CA LEU A 252 -4.45 15.72 16.19
C LEU A 252 -5.11 16.98 16.73
N GLU A 253 -5.65 16.92 17.95
CA GLU A 253 -6.31 18.06 18.59
C GLU A 253 -5.33 19.23 18.84
N ARG A 254 -4.09 18.95 19.25
CA ARG A 254 -3.04 19.98 19.37
C ARG A 254 -2.73 20.62 18.02
N ARG A 255 -2.65 19.83 16.94
CA ARG A 255 -2.37 20.33 15.59
C ARG A 255 -3.52 21.18 15.06
N ARG A 256 -4.77 20.76 15.29
CA ARG A 256 -5.97 21.53 14.95
C ARG A 256 -5.97 22.90 15.64
N ARG A 257 -5.75 22.95 16.95
CA ARG A 257 -5.67 24.23 17.69
C ARG A 257 -4.54 25.12 17.19
N ALA A 258 -3.38 24.54 16.86
CA ALA A 258 -2.27 25.27 16.31
C ALA A 258 -2.58 25.85 14.91
N ALA A 259 -3.32 25.13 14.07
CA ALA A 259 -3.77 25.62 12.77
C ALA A 259 -4.80 26.75 12.91
N GLU A 260 -5.77 26.60 13.81
CA GLU A 260 -6.77 27.64 14.13
C GLU A 260 -6.09 28.92 14.68
N ALA A 261 -5.10 28.77 15.56
CA ALA A 261 -4.34 29.91 16.10
C ALA A 261 -3.55 30.68 15.02
N ARG A 262 -3.05 30.00 13.98
CA ARG A 262 -2.36 30.65 12.84
C ARG A 262 -3.30 31.44 11.95
N LEU A 263 -4.58 31.06 11.89
CA LEU A 263 -5.60 31.79 11.14
C LEU A 263 -6.06 33.06 11.87
N GLY A 264 -5.96 33.07 13.21
CA GLY A 264 -6.36 34.18 14.07
C GLY A 264 -7.88 34.44 14.04
N PRO A 265 -8.43 35.22 15.00
CA PRO A 265 -9.75 35.80 14.80
C PRO A 265 -9.62 36.73 13.58
N GLY A 266 -10.38 36.45 12.52
CA GLY A 266 -10.54 37.39 11.42
C GLY A 266 -10.79 38.77 12.02
N ARG A 267 -10.00 39.76 11.59
CA ARG A 267 -10.26 41.16 11.92
C ARG A 267 -11.76 41.39 11.64
N PRO A 268 -12.57 41.81 12.61
CA PRO A 268 -13.96 42.07 12.32
C PRO A 268 -13.97 43.11 11.21
N ASP A 269 -14.65 42.80 10.11
CA ASP A 269 -15.01 43.81 9.12
C ASP A 269 -15.61 44.97 9.91
N GLY A 270 -14.93 46.11 9.82
CA GLY A 270 -15.35 47.31 10.53
C GLY A 270 -16.81 47.61 10.19
N PRO A 271 -17.61 48.10 11.15
CA PRO A 271 -19.02 48.32 10.95
C PRO A 271 -19.21 49.20 9.71
N GLY A 272 -20.10 48.73 8.83
CA GLY A 272 -20.48 49.41 7.61
C GLY A 272 -20.70 50.89 7.87
N ALA A 273 -19.84 51.71 7.28
CA ALA A 273 -20.16 53.12 7.07
C ALA A 273 -21.26 53.13 6.00
N GLY A 274 -22.51 53.18 6.47
CA GLY A 274 -23.63 53.58 5.66
C GLY A 274 -23.34 54.93 5.02
N GLY A 275 -23.24 54.93 3.70
CA GLY A 275 -23.32 56.11 2.86
C GLY A 275 -24.33 55.79 1.77
N ASP A 276 -25.47 56.47 1.82
CA ASP A 276 -26.59 56.37 0.89
C ASP A 276 -26.20 56.63 -0.59
N PRO A 277 -27.02 56.16 -1.55
CA PRO A 277 -26.71 56.21 -2.97
C PRO A 277 -27.01 57.60 -3.54
N ALA A 278 -26.08 58.16 -4.30
CA ALA A 278 -26.35 59.30 -5.17
C ALA A 278 -26.08 58.92 -6.62
N ASP A 279 -27.12 59.10 -7.42
CA ASP A 279 -27.25 58.90 -8.85
C ASP A 279 -26.08 59.43 -9.69
N GLY A 280 -25.78 58.71 -10.76
CA GLY A 280 -24.80 59.12 -11.75
C GLY A 280 -24.72 58.17 -12.94
N THR A 281 -25.79 58.14 -13.74
CA THR A 281 -25.82 57.48 -15.05
C THR A 281 -24.69 57.95 -15.97
N GLY A 282 -24.07 57.00 -16.67
CA GLY A 282 -23.61 57.24 -18.05
C GLY A 282 -22.17 56.89 -18.37
N ARG A 283 -22.01 55.90 -19.27
CA ARG A 283 -20.91 55.70 -20.26
C ARG A 283 -19.48 55.66 -19.68
N ALA A 284 -18.67 54.65 -19.97
CA ALA A 284 -18.30 54.27 -21.32
C ALA A 284 -17.59 52.91 -21.35
N ARG A 285 -17.85 52.16 -22.41
CA ARG A 285 -16.95 51.12 -22.92
C ARG A 285 -15.67 51.78 -23.44
N ALA A 286 -14.58 51.02 -23.29
CA ALA A 286 -13.33 51.07 -24.05
C ALA A 286 -12.39 52.26 -23.77
N THR A 287 -11.12 51.94 -23.47
CA THR A 287 -10.04 52.11 -24.46
C THR A 287 -8.83 51.28 -24.09
N ARG A 288 -8.33 50.59 -25.12
CA ARG A 288 -7.05 49.90 -25.21
C ARG A 288 -6.07 50.87 -25.88
N ASN A 289 -4.80 50.81 -25.47
CA ASN A 289 -3.55 51.24 -26.16
C ASN A 289 -3.00 52.68 -26.06
N GLY A 290 -1.71 52.74 -25.67
CA GLY A 290 -0.65 53.69 -26.10
C GLY A 290 -0.47 54.92 -25.19
N LEU A 291 0.71 55.31 -24.70
CA LEU A 291 2.13 55.20 -25.12
C LEU A 291 3.02 55.36 -23.86
N LEU A 292 4.05 54.55 -23.58
CA LEU A 292 5.44 54.58 -24.08
C LEU A 292 6.09 55.97 -24.20
N ALA A 293 7.05 56.30 -23.31
CA ALA A 293 8.51 56.15 -23.57
C ALA A 293 9.40 57.08 -22.71
N ALA A 294 10.45 56.50 -22.10
CA ALA A 294 11.82 57.01 -21.82
C ALA A 294 12.35 56.37 -20.51
N ALA A 295 13.52 55.75 -20.40
CA ALA A 295 14.60 55.44 -21.32
C ALA A 295 15.43 54.25 -20.77
N VAL A 296 16.13 53.57 -21.66
CA VAL A 296 16.90 52.33 -21.49
C VAL A 296 18.38 52.65 -21.19
N LEU A 297 19.07 51.78 -20.42
CA LEU A 297 20.45 51.25 -20.60
C LEU A 297 21.35 51.26 -19.34
N VAL A 298 21.48 50.09 -18.70
CA VAL A 298 22.73 49.41 -18.26
C VAL A 298 22.34 47.92 -18.09
N SER A 299 22.45 47.09 -19.14
CA SER A 299 23.59 46.27 -19.54
C SER A 299 23.28 44.79 -19.34
N ALA A 300 22.69 44.22 -20.39
CA ALA A 300 22.80 42.81 -20.71
C ALA A 300 24.27 42.49 -21.01
N LEU A 301 24.79 41.48 -20.32
CA LEU A 301 26.02 40.80 -20.67
C LEU A 301 25.62 39.51 -21.40
N ALA A 302 26.33 39.26 -22.50
CA ALA A 302 26.37 38.05 -23.31
C ALA A 302 25.40 37.96 -24.49
N LEU A 303 25.77 38.62 -25.59
CA LEU A 303 25.84 37.93 -26.89
C LEU A 303 26.87 38.58 -27.83
N ALA A 304 27.85 37.75 -28.22
CA ALA A 304 28.64 37.75 -29.46
C ALA A 304 29.44 38.99 -29.91
N VAL A 305 30.78 38.91 -29.76
CA VAL A 305 31.84 39.34 -30.70
C VAL A 305 33.04 38.43 -30.35
N SER A 306 33.68 37.66 -31.23
CA SER A 306 34.36 38.11 -32.42
C SER A 306 34.69 36.95 -33.37
N LEU A 307 34.30 37.10 -34.63
CA LEU A 307 34.91 36.46 -35.78
C LEU A 307 36.27 37.13 -36.05
N MET A 308 37.31 36.35 -36.36
CA MET A 308 38.24 36.72 -37.42
C MET A 308 38.73 35.49 -38.20
N PRO A 309 39.08 35.66 -39.49
CA PRO A 309 39.22 34.61 -40.50
C PRO A 309 40.69 34.33 -40.86
N PHE A 310 41.01 33.21 -41.52
CA PHE A 310 42.11 32.97 -42.50
C PHE A 310 42.02 31.49 -42.94
N GLY A 311 41.59 31.16 -44.18
CA GLY A 311 42.44 30.79 -45.33
C GLY A 311 42.69 29.27 -45.37
N GLY A 312 42.07 28.46 -46.25
CA GLY A 312 42.56 28.05 -47.59
C GLY A 312 43.92 27.32 -47.52
N THR A 313 44.23 26.13 -48.05
CA THR A 313 43.71 25.29 -49.16
C THR A 313 44.45 23.93 -49.15
N GLU A 314 43.84 22.92 -49.78
CA GLU A 314 44.42 21.80 -50.56
C GLU A 314 45.31 20.70 -49.93
N ALA A 315 44.75 19.48 -50.02
CA ALA A 315 45.31 18.23 -50.53
C ALA A 315 46.84 17.99 -50.51
N ASP A 316 47.25 16.84 -49.94
CA ASP A 316 47.78 15.78 -50.82
C ASP A 316 47.65 14.37 -50.23
N SER A 317 47.46 13.42 -51.15
CA SER A 317 47.24 11.99 -50.88
C SER A 317 48.55 11.22 -50.93
N ALA A 318 48.74 10.21 -50.06
CA ALA A 318 49.58 9.07 -50.39
C ALA A 318 49.18 7.78 -49.65
N ILE A 319 48.74 6.84 -50.47
CA ILE A 319 48.39 5.43 -50.31
C ILE A 319 49.51 4.57 -49.66
N ARG A 320 49.15 3.60 -48.81
CA ARG A 320 49.53 2.15 -48.82
C ARG A 320 48.99 1.41 -47.57
N THR A 321 47.90 0.63 -47.66
CA THR A 321 47.77 -0.85 -47.88
C THR A 321 47.97 -1.76 -46.66
N GLY A 322 46.93 -2.57 -46.35
CA GLY A 322 46.93 -3.83 -45.55
C GLY A 322 45.97 -3.78 -44.35
N ALA A 323 44.73 -4.30 -44.39
CA ALA A 323 44.29 -5.71 -44.20
C ALA A 323 44.86 -6.32 -42.89
N ASP A 324 44.14 -6.91 -41.93
CA ASP A 324 42.82 -7.58 -41.85
C ASP A 324 42.40 -7.67 -40.34
N PRO A 325 41.16 -8.09 -39.98
CA PRO A 325 40.65 -8.13 -38.61
C PRO A 325 40.89 -9.47 -37.90
N GLY A 326 41.09 -9.44 -36.58
CA GLY A 326 41.29 -10.63 -35.72
C GLY A 326 40.67 -10.49 -34.33
N PRO A 327 40.47 -11.60 -33.59
CA PRO A 327 39.14 -11.98 -33.10
C PRO A 327 38.98 -12.02 -31.57
N VAL A 328 37.73 -12.28 -31.19
CA VAL A 328 37.21 -12.64 -29.86
C VAL A 328 38.04 -13.74 -29.19
N ALA A 329 38.34 -13.56 -27.89
CA ALA A 329 38.89 -14.60 -27.02
C ALA A 329 38.14 -14.66 -25.68
N ASP A 330 37.88 -15.90 -25.28
CA ASP A 330 37.22 -16.44 -24.09
C ASP A 330 37.80 -15.98 -22.72
N PRO A 331 37.04 -16.10 -21.62
CA PRO A 331 37.55 -15.95 -20.26
C PRO A 331 38.19 -17.25 -19.75
N GLY A 332 39.48 -17.18 -19.41
CA GLY A 332 40.22 -18.24 -18.72
C GLY A 332 40.01 -18.24 -17.19
N PRO A 333 40.40 -19.34 -16.50
CA PRO A 333 39.79 -19.77 -15.24
C PRO A 333 40.44 -19.18 -13.97
N TYR A 334 39.61 -18.91 -12.97
CA TYR A 334 40.03 -18.58 -11.61
C TYR A 334 40.70 -19.80 -10.91
N PRO A 335 41.84 -19.63 -10.20
CA PRO A 335 42.40 -20.66 -9.34
C PRO A 335 41.60 -20.80 -8.02
N PRO A 336 41.69 -21.96 -7.33
CA PRO A 336 40.75 -22.36 -6.30
C PRO A 336 41.02 -21.74 -4.92
N ALA A 337 39.93 -21.63 -4.15
CA ALA A 337 39.90 -21.22 -2.76
C ALA A 337 40.72 -22.16 -1.84
N ALA A 338 41.49 -21.55 -0.94
CA ALA A 338 42.20 -22.24 0.13
C ALA A 338 41.22 -22.73 1.22
N PRO A 339 41.51 -23.85 1.90
CA PRO A 339 40.59 -24.48 2.85
C PRO A 339 40.57 -23.79 4.21
N ALA A 340 39.39 -23.74 4.83
CA ALA A 340 39.18 -23.34 6.21
C ALA A 340 39.78 -24.39 7.18
N PRO A 341 40.35 -23.98 8.34
CA PRO A 341 40.81 -24.91 9.34
C PRO A 341 39.64 -25.49 10.16
N SER A 342 39.49 -26.82 10.12
CA SER A 342 38.69 -27.59 11.06
C SER A 342 39.33 -27.56 12.45
N ALA A 343 38.59 -27.06 13.45
CA ALA A 343 38.91 -27.25 14.85
C ALA A 343 38.03 -28.38 15.42
N SER A 344 38.67 -29.48 15.78
CA SER A 344 38.10 -30.59 16.55
C SER A 344 38.44 -30.39 18.03
N VAL A 345 37.45 -30.15 18.91
CA VAL A 345 37.57 -30.43 20.35
C VAL A 345 36.22 -30.90 20.91
N THR A 346 36.13 -32.22 21.11
CA THR A 346 35.70 -32.93 22.32
C THR A 346 34.52 -32.38 23.15
N ALA A 347 33.37 -33.06 23.08
CA ALA A 347 32.36 -33.04 24.13
C ALA A 347 32.29 -34.42 24.79
N SER A 348 32.93 -34.54 25.95
CA SER A 348 32.75 -35.66 26.89
C SER A 348 31.44 -35.47 27.63
N GLY A 349 30.49 -36.39 27.46
CA GLY A 349 29.31 -36.49 28.31
C GLY A 349 29.60 -37.31 29.57
N PRO A 350 28.94 -37.03 30.71
CA PRO A 350 28.75 -38.00 31.77
C PRO A 350 27.32 -38.57 31.74
N ALA A 351 27.24 -39.90 31.84
CA ALA A 351 26.05 -40.65 32.22
C ALA A 351 25.67 -40.39 33.69
N PRO A 352 24.48 -40.83 34.12
CA PRO A 352 24.49 -42.03 34.96
C PRO A 352 23.35 -43.03 34.70
N SER A 353 23.64 -44.28 35.05
CA SER A 353 22.76 -45.45 35.07
C SER A 353 22.08 -45.65 36.44
N GLY A 354 20.92 -46.32 36.45
CA GLY A 354 20.68 -47.42 37.41
C GLY A 354 19.58 -47.29 38.48
N THR A 355 18.39 -47.81 38.13
CA THR A 355 17.59 -48.82 38.89
C THR A 355 16.94 -48.48 40.25
N SER A 356 15.59 -48.53 40.33
CA SER A 356 14.80 -49.50 41.15
C SER A 356 13.28 -49.21 41.14
N GLN A 357 12.47 -50.22 40.81
CA GLN A 357 11.02 -50.43 41.10
C GLN A 357 10.93 -51.45 42.28
N PRO A 358 9.76 -51.96 42.81
CA PRO A 358 8.31 -51.66 42.73
C PRO A 358 7.63 -51.72 44.16
N PRO A 359 6.34 -52.10 44.45
CA PRO A 359 5.17 -52.66 43.69
C PRO A 359 3.79 -51.94 43.88
N SER A 360 2.91 -51.91 42.87
CA SER A 360 1.78 -52.81 42.44
C SER A 360 0.44 -52.67 43.16
N GLU A 361 -0.62 -52.52 42.35
CA GLU A 361 -1.97 -53.16 42.36
C GLU A 361 -3.02 -52.15 41.84
N GLY A 362 -3.91 -52.42 40.88
CA GLY A 362 -4.20 -53.60 40.06
C GLY A 362 -5.28 -53.20 39.04
N ALA A 363 -5.29 -53.85 37.87
CA ALA A 363 -6.45 -53.95 36.98
C ALA A 363 -7.16 -55.30 37.26
N PRO A 364 -8.42 -55.49 36.84
CA PRO A 364 -8.62 -56.01 35.48
C PRO A 364 -9.91 -55.54 34.75
N ASP A 365 -9.82 -55.46 33.42
CA ASP A 365 -10.88 -55.60 32.41
C ASP A 365 -11.31 -57.09 32.28
N PRO A 366 -12.23 -57.58 31.40
CA PRO A 366 -13.05 -56.94 30.34
C PRO A 366 -14.52 -57.43 30.25
N ALA A 367 -15.35 -56.89 29.33
CA ALA A 367 -16.19 -57.65 28.36
C ALA A 367 -17.22 -56.79 27.59
N LYS A 368 -17.19 -56.90 26.25
CA LYS A 368 -18.29 -56.57 25.29
C LYS A 368 -19.18 -57.83 25.13
N PRO A 369 -20.48 -57.74 24.76
CA PRO A 369 -20.84 -57.72 23.32
C PRO A 369 -22.13 -56.93 22.96
N ASP A 370 -22.02 -56.14 21.87
CA ASP A 370 -22.87 -56.04 20.65
C ASP A 370 -24.44 -56.11 20.65
N PRO A 371 -25.12 -55.75 19.53
CA PRO A 371 -26.24 -54.79 19.46
C PRO A 371 -27.60 -55.48 19.15
N ASP A 372 -28.58 -54.73 18.61
CA ASP A 372 -29.88 -55.09 17.96
C ASP A 372 -31.19 -54.54 18.64
N PRO A 373 -32.39 -54.53 17.99
CA PRO A 373 -32.87 -53.47 17.08
C PRO A 373 -34.39 -53.12 17.27
N GLU A 374 -34.89 -52.13 16.50
CA GLU A 374 -36.28 -52.00 15.95
C GLU A 374 -37.55 -52.08 16.89
N PRO A 375 -38.81 -52.02 16.39
CA PRO A 375 -39.48 -50.99 15.57
C PRO A 375 -40.86 -50.59 16.17
N GLN A 376 -41.59 -49.67 15.54
CA GLN A 376 -42.99 -49.90 15.10
C GLN A 376 -43.56 -48.66 14.39
N GLY A 377 -43.93 -48.86 13.12
CA GLY A 377 -44.77 -47.94 12.37
C GLY A 377 -46.27 -48.15 12.67
N SER A 378 -47.08 -47.24 12.16
CA SER A 378 -48.44 -47.55 11.72
C SER A 378 -48.87 -46.59 10.61
N THR A 379 -49.21 -47.23 9.51
CA THR A 379 -49.75 -46.77 8.24
C THR A 379 -51.18 -46.25 8.36
N THR A 380 -51.59 -45.34 7.48
CA THR A 380 -52.87 -45.50 6.75
C THR A 380 -52.79 -44.81 5.38
N ALA A 381 -53.00 -45.60 4.33
CA ALA A 381 -53.19 -45.15 2.95
C ALA A 381 -54.70 -45.04 2.65
N THR A 382 -55.12 -44.13 1.76
CA THR A 382 -56.35 -44.26 0.97
C THR A 382 -56.22 -43.51 -0.37
N ALA A 383 -56.26 -44.32 -1.43
CA ALA A 383 -56.50 -44.18 -2.87
C ALA A 383 -56.82 -42.83 -3.57
N GLU A 384 -56.18 -42.69 -4.76
CA GLU A 384 -56.48 -41.90 -5.98
C GLU A 384 -57.86 -42.24 -6.64
N PRO A 385 -58.30 -41.71 -7.83
CA PRO A 385 -57.68 -40.77 -8.79
C PRO A 385 -58.61 -39.66 -9.33
N ARG A 386 -58.06 -38.58 -9.91
CA ARG A 386 -58.76 -37.79 -10.96
C ARG A 386 -57.77 -37.12 -11.93
N THR A 387 -57.65 -37.77 -13.09
CA THR A 387 -57.52 -37.25 -14.47
C THR A 387 -56.84 -35.89 -14.70
N ALA A 388 -55.66 -35.91 -15.33
CA ALA A 388 -55.02 -34.76 -15.95
C ALA A 388 -54.52 -35.10 -17.37
N GLU A 389 -54.81 -34.24 -18.35
CA GLU A 389 -54.09 -34.06 -19.61
C GLU A 389 -54.53 -32.72 -20.25
N PRO A 390 -53.74 -32.07 -21.15
CA PRO A 390 -52.34 -31.66 -21.00
C PRO A 390 -52.14 -30.16 -21.34
N ARG A 391 -51.07 -29.54 -20.81
CA ARG A 391 -50.45 -28.38 -21.47
C ARG A 391 -48.95 -28.63 -21.65
N THR A 392 -48.61 -28.89 -22.91
CA THR A 392 -47.29 -29.12 -23.47
C THR A 392 -46.41 -27.88 -23.32
N THR A 393 -45.31 -28.00 -22.59
CA THR A 393 -44.10 -27.19 -22.80
C THR A 393 -42.93 -28.15 -22.87
N ALA A 394 -42.34 -28.24 -24.06
CA ALA A 394 -41.28 -29.17 -24.39
C ALA A 394 -40.06 -29.00 -23.46
N PRO A 395 -39.48 -30.09 -22.91
CA PRO A 395 -38.14 -30.03 -22.38
C PRO A 395 -37.17 -29.88 -23.55
N ARG A 396 -36.39 -28.79 -23.53
CA ARG A 396 -35.28 -28.61 -24.44
C ARG A 396 -34.21 -29.61 -24.01
N THR A 397 -34.05 -30.69 -24.79
CA THR A 397 -32.91 -31.61 -24.69
C THR A 397 -31.64 -30.83 -25.02
N THR A 398 -30.93 -30.37 -23.99
CA THR A 398 -29.52 -30.03 -24.10
C THR A 398 -28.75 -31.30 -23.79
N ALA A 399 -27.97 -31.77 -24.76
CA ALA A 399 -27.02 -32.88 -24.61
C ALA A 399 -26.15 -32.69 -23.35
N PRO A 400 -25.64 -33.78 -22.73
CA PRO A 400 -24.68 -33.63 -21.64
C PRO A 400 -23.46 -32.91 -22.20
N SER A 401 -23.31 -31.62 -21.86
CA SER A 401 -22.06 -30.91 -22.05
C SER A 401 -21.02 -31.69 -21.26
N ARG A 402 -20.00 -32.24 -21.95
CA ARG A 402 -18.80 -32.73 -21.28
C ARG A 402 -18.39 -31.63 -20.30
N SER A 403 -18.33 -31.95 -19.01
CA SER A 403 -17.91 -31.02 -17.97
C SER A 403 -16.58 -30.42 -18.39
N ALA A 404 -16.51 -29.10 -18.48
CA ALA A 404 -15.28 -28.40 -18.83
C ALA A 404 -14.20 -28.79 -17.81
N VAL A 405 -13.03 -29.21 -18.30
CA VAL A 405 -11.90 -29.66 -17.46
C VAL A 405 -11.33 -28.49 -16.64
N CYS A 406 -11.61 -27.27 -17.07
CA CYS A 406 -11.25 -26.04 -16.39
C CYS A 406 -12.18 -24.89 -16.75
N HIS A 407 -12.30 -23.94 -15.81
CA HIS A 407 -12.95 -22.65 -16.01
C HIS A 407 -11.89 -21.56 -15.90
N ALA A 408 -11.78 -20.69 -16.91
CA ALA A 408 -10.83 -19.60 -16.92
C ALA A 408 -11.56 -18.26 -16.89
N ALA A 409 -11.21 -17.40 -15.94
CA ALA A 409 -11.68 -16.02 -15.87
C ALA A 409 -10.52 -15.09 -16.26
N TYR A 410 -10.82 -14.11 -17.10
CA TYR A 410 -9.89 -13.05 -17.50
C TYR A 410 -10.39 -11.71 -16.99
N ASP A 411 -9.63 -11.12 -16.06
CA ASP A 411 -9.97 -9.85 -15.45
C ASP A 411 -8.99 -8.78 -15.93
N LEU A 412 -9.50 -7.78 -16.68
CA LEU A 412 -8.75 -6.58 -17.02
C LEU A 412 -8.70 -5.66 -15.79
N VAL A 413 -7.57 -5.66 -15.09
CA VAL A 413 -7.38 -4.94 -13.81
C VAL A 413 -7.28 -3.43 -14.03
N ASN A 414 -6.51 -3.02 -15.05
CA ASN A 414 -6.44 -1.63 -15.49
C ASN A 414 -5.93 -1.56 -16.94
N GLN A 415 -6.11 -0.40 -17.58
CA GLN A 415 -5.60 -0.11 -18.93
C GLN A 415 -5.14 1.35 -19.00
N TRP A 416 -4.05 1.61 -19.71
CA TRP A 416 -3.49 2.92 -20.02
C TRP A 416 -3.11 2.99 -21.52
N PRO A 417 -2.75 4.18 -22.07
CA PRO A 417 -2.65 4.39 -23.52
C PRO A 417 -1.71 3.46 -24.31
N ALA A 418 -0.75 2.80 -23.65
CA ALA A 418 0.21 1.90 -24.30
C ALA A 418 0.37 0.56 -23.56
N GLY A 419 -0.47 0.27 -22.57
CA GLY A 419 -0.38 -0.96 -21.80
C GLY A 419 -1.60 -1.24 -20.94
N PHE A 420 -1.65 -2.43 -20.39
CA PHE A 420 -2.71 -2.87 -19.52
C PHE A 420 -2.19 -3.92 -18.54
N GLN A 421 -2.93 -4.09 -17.46
CA GLN A 421 -2.72 -5.14 -16.48
C GLN A 421 -3.93 -6.07 -16.48
N ALA A 422 -3.69 -7.37 -16.50
CA ALA A 422 -4.75 -8.36 -16.39
C ALA A 422 -4.35 -9.52 -15.47
N THR A 423 -5.36 -10.21 -14.96
CA THR A 423 -5.22 -11.44 -14.17
C THR A 423 -6.00 -12.55 -14.85
N VAL A 424 -5.37 -13.72 -14.97
CA VAL A 424 -6.02 -14.95 -15.44
C VAL A 424 -6.16 -15.88 -14.25
N THR A 425 -7.39 -16.26 -13.94
CA THR A 425 -7.69 -17.24 -12.89
C THR A 425 -8.25 -18.51 -13.52
N VAL A 426 -7.63 -19.65 -13.28
CA VAL A 426 -8.11 -20.96 -13.77
C VAL A 426 -8.51 -21.83 -12.59
N THR A 427 -9.77 -22.28 -12.60
CA THR A 427 -10.27 -23.32 -11.69
C THR A 427 -10.18 -24.67 -12.38
N THR A 428 -9.53 -25.65 -11.75
CA THR A 428 -9.38 -27.01 -12.28
C THR A 428 -10.34 -27.97 -11.60
N THR A 429 -10.91 -28.93 -12.33
CA THR A 429 -11.72 -30.00 -11.72
C THR A 429 -10.85 -31.15 -11.20
N GLU A 430 -9.62 -31.28 -11.67
CA GLU A 430 -8.68 -32.35 -11.34
C GLU A 430 -7.44 -31.82 -10.61
N PRO A 431 -6.77 -32.63 -9.78
CA PRO A 431 -5.54 -32.21 -9.12
C PRO A 431 -4.39 -32.10 -10.14
N LEU A 432 -3.59 -31.06 -10.03
CA LEU A 432 -2.46 -30.77 -10.90
C LEU A 432 -1.16 -30.90 -10.11
N GLY A 433 -0.19 -31.64 -10.64
CA GLY A 433 1.20 -31.65 -10.15
C GLY A 433 2.07 -30.56 -10.78
N SER A 434 1.63 -30.02 -11.91
CA SER A 434 2.13 -28.83 -12.59
C SER A 434 1.05 -28.31 -13.53
N TRP A 435 1.16 -27.06 -13.95
CA TRP A 435 0.20 -26.45 -14.84
C TRP A 435 0.87 -25.56 -15.89
N ARG A 436 0.23 -25.53 -17.06
CA ARG A 436 0.55 -24.67 -18.19
C ARG A 436 -0.76 -24.12 -18.72
N VAL A 437 -0.93 -22.80 -18.66
CA VAL A 437 -2.07 -22.12 -19.26
C VAL A 437 -1.63 -21.46 -20.55
N ALA A 438 -2.33 -21.70 -21.65
CA ALA A 438 -2.07 -21.00 -22.91
C ALA A 438 -3.33 -20.31 -23.41
N PHE A 439 -3.17 -19.10 -23.94
CA PHE A 439 -4.25 -18.27 -24.49
C PHE A 439 -3.76 -17.42 -25.66
N THR A 440 -4.68 -16.89 -26.46
CA THR A 440 -4.37 -16.16 -27.69
C THR A 440 -4.82 -14.71 -27.59
N PHE A 441 -3.95 -13.78 -27.94
CA PHE A 441 -4.26 -12.35 -28.09
C PHE A 441 -4.59 -12.01 -29.53
N GLU A 442 -5.77 -11.44 -29.77
CA GLU A 442 -6.25 -11.13 -31.13
C GLU A 442 -5.70 -9.80 -31.67
N ASP A 443 -5.40 -8.83 -30.80
CA ASP A 443 -5.10 -7.45 -31.19
C ASP A 443 -3.59 -7.13 -31.11
N GLY A 444 -2.74 -8.14 -31.26
CA GLY A 444 -1.28 -7.96 -31.28
C GLY A 444 -0.68 -7.56 -29.93
N GLN A 445 -1.39 -7.78 -28.83
CA GLN A 445 -0.94 -7.47 -27.47
C GLN A 445 0.36 -8.24 -27.14
N ARG A 446 1.28 -7.62 -26.40
CA ARG A 446 2.59 -8.22 -26.02
C ARG A 446 2.81 -8.17 -24.52
N VAL A 447 2.99 -9.32 -23.89
CA VAL A 447 3.32 -9.40 -22.47
C VAL A 447 4.74 -8.88 -22.24
N THR A 448 4.90 -7.93 -21.33
CA THR A 448 6.19 -7.34 -20.96
C THR A 448 6.66 -7.81 -19.58
N GLN A 449 5.74 -8.15 -18.68
CA GLN A 449 6.04 -8.66 -17.36
C GLN A 449 4.93 -9.62 -16.91
N MET A 450 5.28 -10.72 -16.25
CA MET A 450 4.34 -11.65 -15.64
C MET A 450 4.81 -11.98 -14.21
N TRP A 451 3.88 -12.24 -13.31
CA TRP A 451 4.14 -12.74 -11.97
C TRP A 451 3.21 -13.91 -11.66
N ASP A 452 3.61 -14.73 -10.69
CA ASP A 452 2.99 -16.02 -10.36
C ASP A 452 2.99 -17.05 -11.52
N ALA A 453 3.73 -16.77 -12.60
CA ALA A 453 3.98 -17.67 -13.72
C ALA A 453 5.21 -17.20 -14.51
N ASP A 454 5.89 -18.13 -15.17
CA ASP A 454 6.85 -17.83 -16.23
C ASP A 454 6.13 -17.67 -17.57
N VAL A 455 6.53 -16.68 -18.38
CA VAL A 455 5.87 -16.35 -19.65
C VAL A 455 6.73 -16.71 -20.86
N SER A 456 6.11 -17.34 -21.85
CA SER A 456 6.62 -17.45 -23.22
C SER A 456 5.54 -17.02 -24.20
N GLN A 457 5.84 -16.06 -25.08
CA GLN A 457 4.90 -15.58 -26.10
C GLN A 457 5.49 -15.77 -27.49
N ASN A 458 4.78 -16.50 -28.36
CA ASN A 458 5.12 -16.66 -29.76
C ASN A 458 3.98 -16.12 -30.62
N GLY A 459 4.23 -15.00 -31.31
CA GLY A 459 3.18 -14.25 -32.02
C GLY A 459 2.07 -13.82 -31.05
N SER A 460 0.83 -14.18 -31.38
CA SER A 460 -0.36 -13.94 -30.55
C SER A 460 -0.53 -14.92 -29.39
N ARG A 461 0.16 -16.07 -29.40
CA ARG A 461 -0.04 -17.12 -28.40
C ARG A 461 0.86 -16.92 -27.19
N VAL A 462 0.26 -16.75 -26.02
CA VAL A 462 0.94 -16.65 -24.73
C VAL A 462 0.81 -17.99 -24.00
N THR A 463 1.91 -18.44 -23.41
CA THR A 463 1.98 -19.62 -22.55
C THR A 463 2.55 -19.20 -21.19
N ALA A 464 1.74 -19.36 -20.15
CA ALA A 464 2.10 -19.17 -18.76
C ALA A 464 2.35 -20.54 -18.11
N THR A 465 3.51 -20.74 -17.51
CA THR A 465 3.87 -21.99 -16.82
C THR A 465 4.06 -21.76 -15.33
N ALA A 466 3.70 -22.78 -14.54
CA ALA A 466 3.83 -22.74 -13.09
C ALA A 466 5.27 -22.48 -12.63
N THR A 467 5.38 -21.71 -11.56
CA THR A 467 6.62 -21.56 -10.78
C THR A 467 6.68 -22.64 -9.69
N ASP A 468 7.88 -22.90 -9.15
CA ASP A 468 8.07 -24.02 -8.22
C ASP A 468 7.18 -23.99 -6.98
N TYR A 469 6.84 -22.81 -6.47
CA TYR A 469 6.03 -22.67 -5.27
C TYR A 469 4.53 -22.80 -5.49
N ASN A 470 4.04 -22.74 -6.74
CA ASN A 470 2.60 -22.77 -7.06
C ASN A 470 2.19 -23.82 -8.09
N LYS A 471 3.08 -24.77 -8.42
CA LYS A 471 2.82 -25.84 -9.41
C LYS A 471 1.76 -26.87 -9.01
N THR A 472 1.58 -27.10 -7.72
CA THR A 472 0.60 -28.08 -7.20
C THR A 472 -0.74 -27.44 -6.88
N VAL A 473 -1.83 -27.93 -7.49
CA VAL A 473 -3.18 -27.42 -7.25
C VAL A 473 -4.10 -28.61 -6.96
N PRO A 474 -4.85 -28.64 -5.84
CA PRO A 474 -5.79 -29.73 -5.57
C PRO A 474 -6.99 -29.70 -6.53
N ALA A 475 -7.73 -30.80 -6.61
CA ALA A 475 -8.99 -30.84 -7.35
C ALA A 475 -9.97 -29.77 -6.84
N GLY A 476 -10.64 -29.05 -7.75
CA GLY A 476 -11.49 -27.90 -7.41
C GLY A 476 -10.71 -26.65 -6.99
N GLY A 477 -9.38 -26.72 -6.95
CA GLY A 477 -8.49 -25.61 -6.61
C GLY A 477 -8.40 -24.57 -7.74
N ARG A 478 -7.79 -23.43 -7.40
CA ARG A 478 -7.60 -22.31 -8.33
C ARG A 478 -6.13 -21.95 -8.41
N LEU A 479 -5.68 -21.67 -9.63
CA LEU A 479 -4.41 -21.00 -9.90
C LEU A 479 -4.70 -19.65 -10.53
N ALA A 480 -3.88 -18.66 -10.20
CA ALA A 480 -4.01 -17.33 -10.78
C ALA A 480 -2.62 -16.77 -11.04
N PHE A 481 -2.50 -16.02 -12.12
CA PHE A 481 -1.31 -15.26 -12.44
C PHE A 481 -1.70 -13.93 -13.09
N GLY A 482 -0.84 -12.93 -12.93
CA GLY A 482 -1.06 -11.60 -13.47
C GLY A 482 0.07 -11.18 -14.39
N PHE A 483 -0.23 -10.26 -15.29
CA PHE A 483 0.76 -9.73 -16.22
C PHE A 483 0.47 -8.28 -16.61
N ILE A 484 1.52 -7.61 -17.06
CA ILE A 484 1.45 -6.33 -17.79
C ILE A 484 1.76 -6.63 -19.25
N ALA A 485 0.97 -6.06 -20.16
CA ALA A 485 1.17 -6.18 -21.59
C ALA A 485 0.99 -4.83 -22.29
N SER A 486 1.67 -4.63 -23.41
CA SER A 486 1.41 -3.53 -24.33
C SER A 486 0.30 -3.90 -25.33
N TRP A 487 -0.39 -2.90 -25.86
CA TRP A 487 -1.42 -3.02 -26.87
C TRP A 487 -1.37 -1.81 -27.80
N ASN A 488 -1.96 -1.91 -28.99
CA ASN A 488 -2.11 -0.79 -29.91
C ASN A 488 -3.45 -0.89 -30.63
N GLY A 489 -4.25 0.18 -30.61
CA GLY A 489 -5.52 0.25 -31.32
C GLY A 489 -6.70 -0.36 -30.55
N THR A 490 -6.78 -1.68 -30.46
CA THR A 490 -7.85 -2.40 -29.75
C THR A 490 -7.24 -3.34 -28.71
N ASN A 491 -7.96 -3.64 -27.63
CA ASN A 491 -7.49 -4.53 -26.56
C ASN A 491 -8.59 -5.51 -26.15
N SER A 492 -8.88 -6.47 -27.02
CA SER A 492 -9.88 -7.51 -26.78
C SER A 492 -9.36 -8.55 -25.79
N PRO A 493 -10.24 -9.12 -24.94
CA PRO A 493 -9.85 -10.21 -24.05
C PRO A 493 -9.35 -11.43 -24.85
N PRO A 494 -8.46 -12.25 -24.27
CA PRO A 494 -7.86 -13.37 -24.98
C PRO A 494 -8.85 -14.51 -25.24
N SER A 495 -8.61 -15.23 -26.33
CA SER A 495 -9.37 -16.40 -26.77
C SER A 495 -8.59 -17.69 -26.53
N ASP A 496 -9.22 -18.85 -26.79
CA ASP A 496 -8.59 -20.18 -26.79
C ASP A 496 -7.80 -20.53 -25.52
N VAL A 497 -8.35 -20.20 -24.35
CA VAL A 497 -7.71 -20.53 -23.08
C VAL A 497 -7.69 -22.04 -22.88
N THR A 498 -6.51 -22.59 -22.61
CA THR A 498 -6.28 -24.02 -22.38
C THR A 498 -5.47 -24.24 -21.09
N LEU A 499 -5.77 -25.30 -20.35
CA LEU A 499 -4.99 -25.79 -19.20
C LEU A 499 -4.40 -27.14 -19.55
N ASN A 500 -3.07 -27.25 -19.53
CA ASN A 500 -2.33 -28.46 -19.88
C ASN A 500 -2.72 -29.08 -21.25
N GLY A 501 -3.20 -28.23 -22.18
CA GLY A 501 -3.66 -28.64 -23.51
C GLY A 501 -5.17 -28.93 -23.62
N HIS A 502 -5.91 -28.92 -22.51
CA HIS A 502 -7.36 -29.06 -22.51
C HIS A 502 -8.04 -27.68 -22.56
N SER A 503 -9.06 -27.51 -23.40
CA SER A 503 -9.82 -26.27 -23.49
C SER A 503 -10.55 -25.94 -22.20
N CYS A 504 -10.40 -24.71 -21.73
CA CYS A 504 -11.18 -24.18 -20.63
C CYS A 504 -12.41 -23.45 -21.15
N THR A 505 -13.48 -23.48 -20.39
CA THR A 505 -14.59 -22.55 -20.61
C THR A 505 -14.20 -21.20 -20.05
N THR A 506 -14.19 -20.17 -20.90
CA THR A 506 -14.01 -18.79 -20.47
C THR A 506 -15.30 -18.29 -19.82
N VAL A 507 -15.19 -17.69 -18.63
CA VAL A 507 -16.33 -17.23 -17.82
C VAL A 507 -16.33 -15.73 -17.69
#